data_AF-A0A959FJB3-F1
#
_entry.id   AF-A0A959FJB3-F1
#
_cell.length_a   1.000
_cell.length_b   1.000
_cell.length_c   1.000
_cell.angle_alpha   90.00
_cell.angle_beta   90.00
_cell.angle_gamma   90.00
#
_symmetry.space_group_name_H-M   'P 1'
#
loop_
_entity.id
_entity.type
_entity.pdbx_description
1 polymer ?
#
loop_
_entity_poly.entity_id
_entity_poly.type
_entity_poly.pdbx_seq_one_letter_code
_entity_poly.pdbx_strand_id
1 'polypeptide(L)'
;SSHVRTHGHPPTEPWEYGESFLQAFRQADNMRYELMPYIYTQAKLSTEQGLPMLRALFVEFPDDPGSWLVDDEYLFGSDLLVAPLFESVAERDVYLPPGDWIDYQTGLTYAGGWHTIAAGEIPVIVLVRSGSVIPHIGLAQSTQDLDWSQIELKVYATDRREPAFGQLYLPGAEGVKGLTVNPANRRLVQNPFGSQVTFSVSTNQ
;
A
#
# COMPACT_ATOMS: atom_id res chain seq x y z
N SER A 1 -1.72 -14.22 13.71
CA SER A 1 -0.50 -14.27 12.89
C SER A 1 -0.46 -13.14 11.90
N SER A 2 0.71 -12.54 11.68
CA SER A 2 0.97 -11.32 10.88
C SER A 2 1.87 -11.60 9.67
N HIS A 3 1.67 -12.77 9.05
CA HIS A 3 2.64 -13.60 8.34
C HIS A 3 3.54 -12.90 7.29
N VAL A 4 4.63 -12.26 7.75
CA VAL A 4 5.90 -12.15 7.04
C VAL A 4 6.91 -12.91 7.88
N ARG A 5 7.49 -13.98 7.33
CA ARG A 5 8.41 -14.86 8.06
C ARG A 5 9.47 -15.37 7.08
N THR A 6 10.72 -15.00 7.29
CA THR A 6 11.86 -15.68 6.67
C THR A 6 12.07 -17.01 7.38
N HIS A 7 12.04 -18.11 6.64
CA HIS A 7 12.24 -19.46 7.17
C HIS A 7 12.70 -20.37 6.03
N GLY A 8 13.42 -21.45 6.37
CA GLY A 8 14.01 -22.35 5.39
C GLY A 8 15.29 -22.98 5.92
N HIS A 9 16.17 -23.41 5.01
CA HIS A 9 17.49 -23.90 5.38
C HIS A 9 18.36 -22.72 5.86
N PRO A 10 18.94 -22.75 7.08
CA PRO A 10 19.78 -21.66 7.59
C PRO A 10 21.01 -21.36 6.71
N PRO A 11 21.53 -20.12 6.77
CA PRO A 11 21.00 -18.97 7.53
C PRO A 11 19.67 -18.48 6.95
N THR A 12 18.82 -17.83 7.77
CA THR A 12 17.54 -17.23 7.32
C THR A 12 17.40 -15.76 7.69
N GLU A 13 18.36 -15.29 8.47
CA GLU A 13 18.44 -13.96 9.03
C GLU A 13 19.09 -13.00 8.02
N PRO A 14 18.49 -11.83 7.74
CA PRO A 14 18.99 -10.93 6.69
C PRO A 14 20.44 -10.47 6.87
N TRP A 15 20.93 -10.37 8.11
CA TRP A 15 22.29 -9.92 8.41
C TRP A 15 23.38 -10.95 8.05
N GLU A 16 23.01 -12.19 7.76
CA GLU A 16 23.96 -13.24 7.34
C GLU A 16 24.30 -13.17 5.83
N TYR A 17 23.60 -12.33 5.05
CA TYR A 17 23.73 -12.23 3.58
C TYR A 17 24.53 -11.01 3.09
N GLY A 18 25.12 -10.24 4.01
CA GLY A 18 25.95 -9.07 3.71
C GLY A 18 25.21 -7.74 3.80
N GLU A 19 25.98 -6.65 3.83
CA GLU A 19 25.46 -5.32 4.15
C GLU A 19 24.47 -4.80 3.11
N SER A 20 24.72 -4.99 1.81
CA SER A 20 23.81 -4.53 0.76
C SER A 20 22.44 -5.20 0.83
N PHE A 21 22.41 -6.52 1.08
CA PHE A 21 21.17 -7.26 1.27
C PHE A 21 20.44 -6.81 2.53
N LEU A 22 21.16 -6.65 3.65
CA LEU A 22 20.58 -6.19 4.90
C LEU A 22 19.95 -4.81 4.77
N GLN A 23 20.58 -3.88 4.04
CA GLN A 23 20.02 -2.56 3.80
C GLN A 23 18.73 -2.62 2.97
N ALA A 24 18.73 -3.36 1.86
CA ALA A 24 17.53 -3.54 1.03
C ALA A 24 16.38 -4.21 1.81
N PHE A 25 16.69 -5.25 2.59
CA PHE A 25 15.71 -5.91 3.46
C PHE A 25 15.14 -4.94 4.50
N ARG A 26 16.00 -4.12 5.13
CA ARG A 26 15.58 -3.12 6.11
C ARG A 26 14.66 -2.08 5.50
N GLN A 27 14.94 -1.62 4.27
CA GLN A 27 14.06 -0.67 3.57
C GLN A 27 12.68 -1.28 3.29
N ALA A 28 12.63 -2.54 2.84
CA ALA A 28 11.37 -3.24 2.62
C ALA A 28 10.58 -3.48 3.92
N ASP A 29 11.25 -3.87 5.01
CA ASP A 29 10.59 -4.06 6.31
C ASP A 29 10.12 -2.71 6.90
N ASN A 30 10.91 -1.66 6.79
CA ASN A 30 10.52 -0.30 7.18
C ASN A 30 9.25 0.15 6.42
N MET A 31 9.20 -0.03 5.10
CA MET A 31 8.01 0.28 4.29
C MET A 31 6.77 -0.47 4.81
N ARG A 32 6.91 -1.76 5.16
CA ARG A 32 5.82 -2.54 5.75
C ARG A 32 5.36 -1.98 7.10
N TYR A 33 6.29 -1.56 7.96
CA TYR A 33 5.95 -0.95 9.26
C TYR A 33 5.24 0.39 9.09
N GLU A 34 5.70 1.23 8.16
CA GLU A 34 5.02 2.49 7.84
C GLU A 34 3.60 2.24 7.30
N LEU A 35 3.40 1.19 6.49
CA LEU A 35 2.09 0.80 5.97
C LEU A 35 1.20 0.05 6.96
N MET A 36 1.62 -0.14 8.23
CA MET A 36 0.85 -0.92 9.20
C MET A 36 -0.61 -0.46 9.37
N PRO A 37 -0.95 0.85 9.36
CA PRO A 37 -2.34 1.29 9.41
C PRO A 37 -3.18 0.79 8.23
N TYR A 38 -2.62 0.80 7.02
CA TYR A 38 -3.27 0.24 5.84
C TYR A 38 -3.44 -1.27 5.96
N ILE A 39 -2.35 -1.99 6.28
CA ILE A 39 -2.33 -3.46 6.44
C ILE A 39 -3.38 -3.91 7.46
N TYR A 40 -3.42 -3.25 8.62
CA TYR A 40 -4.33 -3.60 9.71
C TYR A 40 -5.80 -3.30 9.34
N THR A 41 -6.04 -2.22 8.61
CA THR A 41 -7.36 -1.90 8.05
C THR A 41 -7.83 -2.97 7.06
N GLN A 42 -6.97 -3.38 6.12
CA GLN A 42 -7.29 -4.44 5.17
C GLN A 42 -7.52 -5.79 5.86
N ALA A 43 -6.81 -6.10 6.95
CA ALA A 43 -7.04 -7.31 7.76
C ALA A 43 -8.41 -7.28 8.45
N LYS A 44 -8.83 -6.11 8.96
CA LYS A 44 -10.16 -5.93 9.56
C LYS A 44 -11.26 -6.10 8.52
N LEU A 45 -11.14 -5.45 7.36
CA LEU A 45 -12.08 -5.62 6.25
C LEU A 45 -12.16 -7.08 5.79
N SER A 46 -11.03 -7.80 5.75
CA SER A 46 -11.00 -9.21 5.40
C SER A 46 -11.84 -10.06 6.36
N THR A 47 -11.72 -9.80 7.66
CA THR A 47 -12.52 -10.48 8.69
C THR A 47 -14.02 -10.15 8.59
N GLU A 48 -14.36 -8.91 8.26
CA GLU A 48 -15.76 -8.43 8.26
C GLU A 48 -16.51 -8.74 6.96
N GLN A 49 -15.81 -8.71 5.83
CA GLN A 49 -16.41 -8.79 4.49
C GLN A 49 -16.05 -10.07 3.75
N GLY A 50 -15.09 -10.85 4.24
CA GLY A 50 -14.63 -12.09 3.62
C GLY A 50 -13.72 -11.90 2.40
N LEU A 51 -13.34 -10.66 2.06
CA LEU A 51 -12.40 -10.38 0.97
C LEU A 51 -10.98 -10.69 1.42
N PRO A 52 -10.16 -11.41 0.63
CA PRO A 52 -8.77 -11.64 1.00
C PRO A 52 -7.99 -10.31 0.93
N MET A 53 -6.89 -10.22 1.71
CA MET A 53 -5.99 -9.06 1.63
C MET A 53 -5.20 -9.05 0.32
N LEU A 54 -4.86 -10.22 -0.20
CA LEU A 54 -4.28 -10.39 -1.53
C LEU A 54 -5.40 -10.83 -2.48
N ARG A 55 -5.71 -10.00 -3.47
CA ARG A 55 -6.83 -10.21 -4.40
C ARG A 55 -6.28 -10.34 -5.81
N ALA A 56 -6.74 -11.35 -6.54
CA ALA A 56 -6.57 -11.36 -7.99
C ALA A 56 -7.31 -10.15 -8.60
N LEU A 57 -6.80 -9.61 -9.70
CA LEU A 57 -7.33 -8.38 -10.30
C LEU A 57 -8.82 -8.50 -10.63
N PHE A 58 -9.25 -9.64 -11.19
CA PHE A 58 -10.66 -9.88 -11.54
C PHE A 58 -11.64 -9.82 -10.35
N VAL A 59 -11.16 -9.91 -9.10
CA VAL A 59 -12.01 -9.76 -7.91
C VAL A 59 -12.57 -8.34 -7.81
N GLU A 60 -11.75 -7.34 -8.14
CA GLU A 60 -12.16 -5.92 -8.14
C GLU A 60 -12.62 -5.46 -9.54
N PHE A 61 -12.16 -6.14 -10.59
CA PHE A 61 -12.43 -5.78 -11.99
C PHE A 61 -13.00 -6.97 -12.78
N PRO A 62 -14.19 -7.50 -12.41
CA PRO A 62 -14.75 -8.70 -13.04
C PRO A 62 -15.16 -8.48 -14.50
N ASP A 63 -15.48 -7.24 -14.88
CA ASP A 63 -15.89 -6.87 -16.23
C ASP A 63 -14.71 -6.54 -17.16
N ASP A 64 -13.48 -6.54 -16.64
CA ASP A 64 -12.26 -6.29 -17.42
C ASP A 64 -11.61 -7.62 -17.85
N PRO A 65 -11.65 -7.99 -19.14
CA PRO A 65 -11.07 -9.25 -19.61
C PRO A 65 -9.56 -9.37 -19.35
N GLY A 66 -8.82 -8.25 -19.34
CA GLY A 66 -7.37 -8.29 -19.06
C GLY A 66 -7.07 -8.76 -17.65
N SER A 67 -7.86 -8.31 -16.67
CA SER A 67 -7.75 -8.70 -15.26
C SER A 67 -7.94 -10.20 -14.99
N TRP A 68 -8.56 -10.94 -15.92
CA TRP A 68 -8.71 -12.41 -15.83
C TRP A 68 -7.49 -13.18 -16.33
N LEU A 69 -6.62 -12.54 -17.11
CA LEU A 69 -5.46 -13.18 -17.75
C LEU A 69 -4.18 -13.04 -16.94
N VAL A 70 -4.21 -12.27 -15.85
CA VAL A 70 -3.04 -11.96 -15.04
C VAL A 70 -3.02 -12.84 -13.79
N ASP A 71 -1.90 -13.55 -13.59
CA ASP A 71 -1.70 -14.48 -12.47
C ASP A 71 -0.44 -14.18 -11.63
N ASP A 72 0.35 -13.17 -12.02
CA ASP A 72 1.67 -12.89 -11.46
C ASP A 72 1.81 -11.45 -10.89
N GLU A 73 0.70 -10.74 -10.76
CA GLU A 73 0.53 -9.50 -10.01
C GLU A 73 -0.83 -9.53 -9.27
N TYR A 74 -1.00 -8.70 -8.25
CA TYR A 74 -2.19 -8.74 -7.40
C TYR A 74 -2.54 -7.38 -6.80
N LEU A 75 -3.78 -7.23 -6.35
CA LEU A 75 -4.17 -6.13 -5.50
C LEU A 75 -3.91 -6.49 -4.03
N PHE A 76 -3.21 -5.61 -3.32
CA PHE A 76 -3.09 -5.65 -1.88
C PHE A 76 -4.12 -4.71 -1.25
N GLY A 77 -5.22 -5.29 -0.77
CA GLY A 77 -6.43 -4.55 -0.44
C GLY A 77 -7.13 -4.05 -1.69
N SER A 78 -7.73 -2.86 -1.59
CA SER A 78 -8.49 -2.22 -2.68
C SER A 78 -7.66 -1.24 -3.52
N ASP A 79 -6.60 -0.68 -2.93
CA ASP A 79 -5.97 0.55 -3.42
C ASP A 79 -4.57 0.35 -4.00
N LEU A 80 -3.88 -0.74 -3.63
CA LEU A 80 -2.51 -1.01 -4.05
C LEU A 80 -2.49 -2.18 -5.03
N LEU A 81 -1.87 -2.01 -6.19
CA LEU A 81 -1.47 -3.09 -7.09
C LEU A 81 0.01 -3.36 -6.88
N VAL A 82 0.37 -4.64 -6.73
CA VAL A 82 1.73 -5.09 -6.48
C VAL A 82 2.13 -6.08 -7.57
N ALA A 83 3.23 -5.79 -8.25
CA ALA A 83 3.84 -6.64 -9.26
C ALA A 83 5.25 -7.05 -8.80
N PRO A 84 5.41 -8.19 -8.11
CA PRO A 84 6.71 -8.66 -7.66
C PRO A 84 7.68 -8.92 -8.82
N LEU A 85 8.97 -8.76 -8.56
CA LEU A 85 10.05 -9.15 -9.47
C LEU A 85 10.45 -10.61 -9.18
N PHE A 86 10.48 -11.47 -10.21
CA PHE A 86 10.81 -12.90 -10.06
C PHE A 86 12.26 -13.23 -10.44
N GLU A 87 12.92 -12.37 -11.24
CA GLU A 87 14.29 -12.55 -11.73
C GLU A 87 15.17 -11.36 -11.31
N SER A 88 16.47 -11.41 -11.62
CA SER A 88 17.40 -10.27 -11.45
C SER A 88 17.16 -9.20 -12.53
N VAL A 89 15.94 -8.68 -12.58
CA VAL A 89 15.48 -7.62 -13.48
C VAL A 89 15.13 -6.39 -12.65
N ALA A 90 15.31 -5.20 -13.24
CA ALA A 90 14.94 -3.93 -12.61
C ALA A 90 13.54 -3.45 -13.04
N GLU A 91 12.98 -4.06 -14.09
CA GLU A 91 11.68 -3.73 -14.67
C GLU A 91 10.97 -4.98 -15.16
N ARG A 92 9.64 -4.90 -15.31
CA ARG A 92 8.83 -5.94 -15.94
C ARG A 92 7.58 -5.35 -16.56
N ASP A 93 6.92 -6.13 -17.40
CA ASP A 93 5.58 -5.79 -17.89
C ASP A 93 4.55 -6.01 -16.76
N VAL A 94 3.67 -5.02 -16.62
CA VAL A 94 2.62 -4.91 -15.61
C VAL A 94 1.33 -4.52 -16.31
N TYR A 95 0.24 -5.18 -15.95
CA TYR A 95 -1.08 -4.82 -16.46
C TYR A 95 -1.81 -3.94 -15.45
N LEU A 96 -2.33 -2.82 -15.91
CA LEU A 96 -3.07 -1.89 -15.08
C LEU A 96 -4.55 -1.94 -15.47
N PRO A 97 -5.44 -2.36 -14.56
CA PRO A 97 -6.88 -2.33 -14.81
C PRO A 97 -7.39 -0.90 -15.11
N PRO A 98 -8.63 -0.74 -15.63
CA PRO A 98 -9.19 0.55 -15.97
C PRO A 98 -9.09 1.59 -14.83
N GLY A 99 -8.52 2.75 -15.15
CA GLY A 99 -8.27 3.84 -14.21
C GLY A 99 -6.88 4.45 -14.41
N ASP A 100 -6.56 5.45 -13.60
CA ASP A 100 -5.20 5.98 -13.47
C ASP A 100 -4.53 5.36 -12.25
N TRP A 101 -3.25 5.06 -12.40
CA TRP A 101 -2.41 4.44 -11.38
C TRP A 101 -1.16 5.29 -11.16
N ILE A 102 -0.70 5.36 -9.92
CA ILE A 102 0.40 6.22 -9.50
C ILE A 102 1.43 5.34 -8.81
N ASP A 103 2.66 5.33 -9.30
CA ASP A 103 3.74 4.61 -8.65
C ASP A 103 3.95 5.12 -7.22
N TYR A 104 3.90 4.18 -6.28
CA TYR A 104 3.94 4.46 -4.85
C TYR A 104 5.25 5.12 -4.41
N GLN A 105 6.36 4.83 -5.08
CA GLN A 105 7.69 5.31 -4.70
C GLN A 105 8.04 6.61 -5.42
N THR A 106 7.73 6.70 -6.70
CA THR A 106 8.20 7.76 -7.61
C THR A 106 7.14 8.82 -7.93
N GLY A 107 5.85 8.51 -7.72
CA GLY A 107 4.74 9.39 -8.09
C GLY A 107 4.44 9.43 -9.60
N LEU A 108 5.12 8.63 -10.42
CA LEU A 108 4.85 8.53 -11.85
C LEU A 108 3.45 7.98 -12.13
N THR A 109 2.77 8.53 -13.13
CA THR A 109 1.38 8.20 -13.45
C THR A 109 1.28 7.34 -14.70
N TYR A 110 0.42 6.32 -14.65
CA TYR A 110 0.14 5.39 -15.74
C TYR A 110 -1.37 5.29 -15.95
N ALA A 111 -1.81 5.28 -17.20
CA ALA A 111 -3.19 4.94 -17.54
C ALA A 111 -3.39 3.41 -17.50
N GLY A 112 -4.63 2.93 -17.50
CA GLY A 112 -4.91 1.50 -17.67
C GLY A 112 -4.31 0.91 -18.97
N GLY A 113 -3.95 -0.37 -18.93
CA GLY A 113 -3.29 -1.11 -20.01
C GLY A 113 -1.95 -1.70 -19.59
N TRP A 114 -1.20 -2.21 -20.57
CA TRP A 114 0.13 -2.80 -20.35
C TRP A 114 1.23 -1.74 -20.35
N HIS A 115 2.15 -1.84 -19.40
CA HIS A 115 3.31 -0.96 -19.27
C HIS A 115 4.54 -1.76 -18.84
N THR A 116 5.71 -1.38 -19.36
CA THR A 116 6.99 -1.80 -18.78
C THR A 116 7.35 -0.81 -17.67
N ILE A 117 7.40 -1.28 -16.43
CA ILE A 117 7.61 -0.45 -15.24
C ILE A 117 8.86 -0.90 -14.50
N ALA A 118 9.75 0.03 -14.19
CA ALA A 118 10.91 -0.19 -13.35
C ALA A 118 10.54 -0.10 -11.86
N ALA A 119 11.12 -0.96 -11.04
CA ALA A 119 11.01 -0.84 -9.58
C ALA A 119 11.73 0.42 -9.08
N GLY A 120 11.25 0.95 -7.95
CA GLY A 120 11.86 2.09 -7.28
C GLY A 120 13.10 1.70 -6.46
N GLU A 121 13.42 2.52 -5.45
CA GLU A 121 14.53 2.25 -4.53
C GLU A 121 14.36 0.91 -3.82
N ILE A 122 13.15 0.64 -3.33
CA ILE A 122 12.78 -0.69 -2.85
C ILE A 122 12.43 -1.51 -4.09
N PRO A 123 13.06 -2.68 -4.31
CA PRO A 123 12.95 -3.47 -5.54
C PRO A 123 11.61 -4.21 -5.63
N VAL A 124 10.52 -3.46 -5.65
CA VAL A 124 9.14 -3.90 -5.80
C VAL A 124 8.36 -2.84 -6.57
N ILE A 125 7.51 -3.28 -7.50
CA ILE A 125 6.61 -2.39 -8.23
C ILE A 125 5.29 -2.34 -7.45
N VAL A 126 4.93 -1.14 -6.98
CA VAL A 126 3.68 -0.89 -6.26
C VAL A 126 3.02 0.33 -6.87
N LEU A 127 1.81 0.14 -7.37
CA LEU A 127 0.99 1.20 -7.94
C LEU A 127 -0.19 1.46 -7.00
N VAL A 128 -0.55 2.73 -6.86
CA VAL A 128 -1.69 3.19 -6.08
C VAL A 128 -2.76 3.69 -7.04
N ARG A 129 -3.99 3.24 -6.86
CA ARG A 129 -5.13 3.77 -7.63
C ARG A 129 -5.24 5.28 -7.41
N SER A 130 -5.46 6.05 -8.48
CA SER A 130 -5.73 7.48 -8.38
C SER A 130 -7.03 7.72 -7.59
N GLY A 131 -6.99 8.68 -6.67
CA GLY A 131 -8.06 8.97 -5.72
C GLY A 131 -7.91 8.27 -4.36
N SER A 132 -6.84 7.52 -4.12
CA SER A 132 -6.63 6.82 -2.86
C SER A 132 -5.84 7.63 -1.83
N VAL A 133 -6.17 7.41 -0.56
CA VAL A 133 -5.45 7.92 0.63
C VAL A 133 -4.89 6.73 1.39
N ILE A 134 -3.57 6.65 1.48
CA ILE A 134 -2.87 5.54 2.14
C ILE A 134 -2.35 6.00 3.50
N PRO A 135 -2.90 5.49 4.62
CA PRO A 135 -2.45 5.87 5.96
C PRO A 135 -1.12 5.22 6.30
N HIS A 136 -0.21 6.03 6.83
CA HIS A 136 1.13 5.67 7.27
C HIS A 136 1.34 6.03 8.73
N ILE A 137 2.24 5.31 9.39
CA ILE A 137 2.64 5.55 10.78
C ILE A 137 4.15 5.72 10.86
N GLY A 138 4.61 6.41 11.89
CA GLY A 138 6.05 6.54 12.15
C GLY A 138 6.71 5.18 12.37
N LEU A 139 7.97 5.07 11.91
CA LEU A 139 8.77 3.85 12.08
C LEU A 139 8.92 3.49 13.56
N ALA A 140 8.77 2.20 13.84
CA ALA A 140 8.98 1.60 15.15
C ALA A 140 9.68 0.25 15.00
N GLN A 141 10.38 -0.21 16.03
CA GLN A 141 11.11 -1.49 15.99
C GLN A 141 10.23 -2.69 16.34
N SER A 142 9.01 -2.44 16.83
CA SER A 142 8.02 -3.45 17.18
C SER A 142 6.63 -2.88 16.98
N THR A 143 5.65 -3.74 16.68
CA THR A 143 4.25 -3.32 16.53
C THR A 143 3.65 -2.78 17.84
N GLN A 144 4.26 -3.09 18.99
CA GLN A 144 3.85 -2.54 20.30
C GLN A 144 4.23 -1.07 20.47
N ASP A 145 5.26 -0.62 19.74
CA ASP A 145 5.82 0.73 19.83
C ASP A 145 5.27 1.67 18.75
N LEU A 146 4.32 1.19 17.93
CA LEU A 146 3.66 1.99 16.92
C LEU A 146 2.76 3.05 17.56
N ASP A 147 3.05 4.32 17.28
CA ASP A 147 2.24 5.45 17.78
C ASP A 147 1.00 5.69 16.91
N TRP A 148 -0.08 4.98 17.21
CA TRP A 148 -1.37 5.12 16.53
C TRP A 148 -2.05 6.49 16.74
N SER A 149 -1.52 7.34 17.62
CA SER A 149 -2.03 8.71 17.82
C SER A 149 -1.54 9.68 16.74
N GLN A 150 -0.54 9.31 15.94
CA GLN A 150 0.01 10.10 14.85
C GLN A 150 -0.03 9.31 13.55
N ILE A 151 -0.84 9.75 12.59
CA ILE A 151 -0.99 9.06 11.29
C ILE A 151 -0.76 10.07 10.16
N GLU A 152 0.12 9.73 9.23
CA GLU A 152 0.29 10.46 7.99
C GLU A 152 -0.67 9.91 6.93
N LEU A 153 -1.38 10.79 6.23
CA LEU A 153 -2.24 10.44 5.10
C LEU A 153 -1.53 10.81 3.80
N LYS A 154 -0.95 9.83 3.11
CA LYS A 154 -0.36 10.03 1.78
C LYS A 154 -1.45 9.97 0.71
N VAL A 155 -1.61 11.06 -0.03
CA VAL A 155 -2.66 11.21 -1.06
C VAL A 155 -2.09 10.96 -2.44
N TYR A 156 -2.75 10.09 -3.19
CA TYR A 156 -2.44 9.73 -4.57
C TYR A 156 -3.62 10.13 -5.45
N ALA A 157 -3.49 11.23 -6.20
CA ALA A 157 -4.57 11.73 -7.07
C ALA A 157 -4.01 12.42 -8.32
N THR A 158 -4.47 12.00 -9.49
CA THR A 158 -4.17 12.62 -10.79
C THR A 158 -4.99 13.90 -10.99
N ASP A 159 -6.28 13.90 -10.63
CA ASP A 159 -7.10 15.12 -10.53
C ASP A 159 -7.22 15.60 -9.09
N ARG A 160 -6.59 16.73 -8.77
CA ARG A 160 -6.60 17.30 -7.42
C ARG A 160 -7.90 18.03 -7.06
N ARG A 161 -8.82 18.21 -8.00
CA ARG A 161 -10.13 18.84 -7.77
C ARG A 161 -11.12 17.87 -7.13
N GLU A 162 -10.94 16.59 -7.38
CA GLU A 162 -11.77 15.53 -6.81
C GLU A 162 -11.27 15.12 -5.41
N PRO A 163 -12.18 14.76 -4.49
CA PRO A 163 -11.80 14.23 -3.19
C PRO A 163 -11.10 12.87 -3.34
N ALA A 164 -10.10 12.63 -2.48
CA ALA A 164 -9.46 11.33 -2.33
C ALA A 164 -10.03 10.61 -1.10
N PHE A 165 -10.09 9.28 -1.18
CA PHE A 165 -10.71 8.43 -0.18
C PHE A 165 -9.72 7.42 0.39
N GLY A 166 -9.85 7.16 1.68
CA GLY A 166 -9.11 6.09 2.35
C GLY A 166 -9.96 5.49 3.45
N GLN A 167 -9.40 4.49 4.11
CA GLN A 167 -10.02 3.84 5.25
C GLN A 167 -8.99 3.63 6.34
N LEU A 168 -9.44 3.70 7.59
CA LEU A 168 -8.60 3.43 8.74
C LEU A 168 -9.37 2.68 9.81
N TYR A 169 -8.74 1.63 10.33
CA TYR A 169 -9.15 0.94 11.54
C TYR A 169 -8.06 1.08 12.60
N LEU A 170 -8.44 1.55 13.78
CA LEU A 170 -7.53 1.59 14.93
C LEU A 170 -7.66 0.30 15.74
N PRO A 171 -6.56 -0.22 16.31
CA PRO A 171 -6.60 -1.35 17.24
C PRO A 171 -7.61 -1.12 18.37
N GLY A 172 -8.57 -2.03 18.51
CA GLY A 172 -9.61 -1.98 19.53
C GLY A 172 -10.77 -1.01 19.26
N ALA A 173 -10.81 -0.34 18.10
CA ALA A 173 -11.97 0.46 17.71
C ALA A 173 -13.17 -0.42 17.33
N GLU A 174 -14.37 0.19 17.30
CA GLU A 174 -15.61 -0.54 16.96
C GLU A 174 -15.66 -1.01 15.50
N GLY A 175 -15.01 -0.28 14.58
CA GLY A 175 -15.05 -0.61 13.16
C GLY A 175 -14.22 0.34 12.30
N VAL A 176 -14.10 0.00 11.02
CA VAL A 176 -13.38 0.79 10.02
C VAL A 176 -14.07 2.14 9.82
N LYS A 177 -13.29 3.23 9.75
CA LYS A 177 -13.78 4.57 9.43
C LYS A 177 -13.27 5.02 8.06
N GLY A 178 -14.14 5.67 7.28
CA GLY A 178 -13.74 6.31 6.04
C GLY A 178 -12.98 7.61 6.30
N LEU A 179 -12.02 7.89 5.43
CA LEU A 179 -11.26 9.13 5.38
C LEU A 179 -11.55 9.82 4.05
N THR A 180 -11.78 11.13 4.08
CA THR A 180 -11.93 11.95 2.88
C THR A 180 -10.97 13.10 2.95
N VAL A 181 -10.07 13.21 1.98
CA VAL A 181 -9.05 14.25 1.92
C VAL A 181 -9.30 15.08 0.67
N ASN A 182 -9.18 16.40 0.81
CA ASN A 182 -9.14 17.32 -0.33
C ASN A 182 -7.68 17.43 -0.80
N PRO A 183 -7.32 16.91 -1.99
CA PRO A 183 -5.93 16.92 -2.46
C PRO A 183 -5.42 18.32 -2.76
N ALA A 184 -6.28 19.25 -3.23
CA ALA A 184 -5.88 20.61 -3.61
C ALA A 184 -5.34 21.42 -2.43
N ASN A 185 -5.91 21.25 -1.24
CA ASN A 185 -5.46 21.96 -0.04
C ASN A 185 -4.77 21.06 1.00
N ARG A 186 -4.63 19.76 0.70
CA ARG A 186 -4.00 18.75 1.57
C ARG A 186 -4.63 18.71 2.96
N ARG A 187 -5.97 18.72 3.04
CA ARG A 187 -6.69 18.67 4.32
C ARG A 187 -7.65 17.49 4.37
N LEU A 188 -7.61 16.79 5.49
CA LEU A 188 -8.67 15.88 5.90
C LEU A 188 -9.96 16.68 6.12
N VAL A 189 -11.04 16.29 5.45
CA VAL A 189 -12.34 16.99 5.48
C VAL A 189 -12.94 16.94 6.89
N GLN A 190 -12.92 15.77 7.53
CA GLN A 190 -13.38 15.56 8.89
C GLN A 190 -12.53 14.48 9.56
N ASN A 191 -12.14 14.69 10.81
CA ASN A 191 -11.46 13.67 11.60
C ASN A 191 -12.50 12.75 12.28
N PRO A 192 -12.65 11.48 11.84
CA PRO A 192 -13.64 10.57 12.41
C PRO A 192 -13.22 9.99 13.78
N PHE A 193 -11.99 10.25 14.22
CA PHE A 193 -11.44 9.78 15.50
C PHE A 193 -11.31 10.91 16.55
N GLY A 194 -11.84 12.11 16.26
CA GLY A 194 -11.81 13.24 17.18
C GLY A 194 -10.37 13.62 17.57
N SER A 195 -10.09 13.68 18.87
CA SER A 195 -8.74 14.01 19.39
C SER A 195 -7.85 12.79 19.62
N GLN A 196 -8.31 11.56 19.31
CA GLN A 196 -7.52 10.35 19.54
C GLN A 196 -6.35 10.23 18.56
N VAL A 197 -6.54 10.73 17.33
CA VAL A 197 -5.53 10.67 16.26
C VAL A 197 -5.33 12.06 15.68
N THR A 198 -4.08 12.46 15.60
CA THR A 198 -3.65 13.62 14.84
C THR A 198 -3.21 13.17 13.46
N PHE A 199 -3.75 13.82 12.43
CA PHE A 199 -3.43 13.51 11.04
C PHE A 199 -2.54 14.60 10.43
N SER A 200 -1.46 14.18 9.78
CA SER A 200 -0.77 14.97 8.77
C SER A 200 -1.19 14.50 7.39
N VAL A 201 -1.08 15.37 6.37
CA VAL A 201 -1.44 15.02 4.99
C VAL A 201 -0.28 15.40 4.08
N SER A 202 0.16 14.46 3.26
CA SER A 202 1.19 14.67 2.25
C SER A 202 0.71 14.20 0.88
N THR A 203 1.37 14.66 -0.17
CA THR A 203 1.10 14.27 -1.55
C THR A 203 2.38 13.74 -2.15
N ASN A 204 2.33 12.62 -2.86
CA ASN A 204 3.47 12.13 -3.64
C ASN A 204 3.54 12.88 -4.98
N GLN A 205 3.91 14.16 -4.91
CA GLN A 205 4.31 15.06 -6.01
C GLN A 205 5.15 16.20 -5.45
#